data_AF-A0A962BVY5-F1
#
_entry.id   AF-A0A962BVY5-F1
#
_cell.length_a   1.000
_cell.length_b   1.000
_cell.length_c   1.000
_cell.angle_alpha   90.00
_cell.angle_beta   90.00
_cell.angle_gamma   90.00
#
_symmetry.space_group_name_H-M   'P 1'
#
loop_
_entity.id
_entity.type
_entity.pdbx_description
1 polymer ?
#
loop_
_entity_poly.entity_id
_entity_poly.type
_entity_poly.pdbx_seq_one_letter_code
_entity_poly.pdbx_strand_id
1 'polypeptide(L)'
;MASTLARELMVMCTERRTETLGFTLIELMIVVAILAIIILVAYPSYRDQMVKTRRAEGKAVLSSAEARMERCFTRFSAYNNAACTGIFPLNSENGWYQVTTSAVNATSYTLSAAPQKSQAVDDTLCGTLTLTSTGIRGQSGTGTNCW
;
A
#
# COMPACT_ATOMS: atom_id res chain seq x y z
N MET A 1 -61.52 25.96 47.23
CA MET A 1 -60.69 24.93 47.89
C MET A 1 -60.03 23.93 46.92
N ALA A 2 -60.23 24.03 45.60
CA ALA A 2 -59.60 23.11 44.62
C ALA A 2 -58.28 23.61 43.99
N SER A 3 -57.88 24.87 44.24
CA SER A 3 -56.72 25.50 43.57
C SER A 3 -55.39 25.34 44.32
N THR A 4 -55.39 24.91 45.57
CA THR A 4 -54.17 24.76 46.40
C THR A 4 -53.49 23.41 46.24
N LEU A 5 -54.18 22.36 45.79
CA LEU A 5 -53.61 21.01 45.61
C LEU A 5 -52.77 20.86 44.32
N ALA A 6 -53.02 21.68 43.30
CA ALA A 6 -52.24 21.64 42.05
C ALA A 6 -50.82 22.22 42.21
N ARG A 7 -50.57 23.00 43.27
CA ARG A 7 -49.28 23.68 43.48
C ARG A 7 -48.23 22.80 44.17
N GLU A 8 -48.65 21.75 44.88
CA GLU A 8 -47.71 20.81 45.51
C GLU A 8 -47.33 19.63 44.60
N LEU A 9 -48.17 19.28 43.61
CA LEU A 9 -47.84 18.21 42.64
C LEU A 9 -46.78 18.63 41.61
N MET A 10 -46.63 19.93 41.35
CA MET A 10 -45.66 20.45 40.37
C MET A 10 -44.22 20.48 40.91
N VAL A 11 -44.03 20.35 42.23
CA VAL A 11 -42.71 20.34 42.89
C VAL A 11 -42.09 18.93 42.91
N MET A 12 -42.85 17.89 42.54
CA MET A 12 -42.39 16.51 42.54
C MET A 12 -41.94 15.97 41.17
N CYS A 13 -41.87 16.82 40.14
CA CYS A 13 -40.93 16.58 39.03
C CYS A 13 -39.52 16.86 39.55
N THR A 14 -39.07 15.95 40.42
CA THR A 14 -37.69 15.79 40.80
C THR A 14 -36.91 15.62 39.52
N GLU A 15 -36.22 16.69 39.16
CA GLU A 15 -35.20 16.74 38.13
C GLU A 15 -34.20 15.62 38.45
N ARG A 16 -34.36 14.45 37.81
CA ARG A 16 -33.34 13.41 37.85
C ARG A 16 -32.11 14.03 37.19
N ARG A 17 -31.18 14.54 37.99
CA ARG A 17 -29.82 14.74 37.53
C ARG A 17 -29.32 13.36 37.10
N THR A 18 -29.28 13.12 35.80
CA THR A 18 -28.43 12.09 35.24
C THR A 18 -27.01 12.49 35.61
N GLU A 19 -26.45 11.84 36.62
CA GLU A 19 -25.03 11.90 36.95
C GLU A 19 -24.27 11.56 35.67
N THR A 20 -23.72 12.58 35.01
CA THR A 20 -22.78 12.39 33.90
C THR A 20 -21.54 11.72 34.48
N LEU A 21 -21.43 10.41 34.30
CA LEU A 21 -20.23 9.64 34.56
C LEU A 21 -19.15 10.11 33.59
N GLY A 22 -18.23 10.95 34.07
CA GLY A 22 -17.08 11.42 33.32
C GLY A 22 -15.86 10.52 33.51
N PHE A 23 -15.06 10.35 32.47
CA PHE A 23 -13.74 9.71 32.56
C PHE A 23 -12.79 10.54 33.44
N THR A 24 -11.97 9.88 34.25
CA THR A 24 -10.97 10.58 35.05
C THR A 24 -9.72 10.91 34.21
N LEU A 25 -9.01 11.99 34.55
CA LEU A 25 -7.79 12.38 33.84
C LEU A 25 -6.70 11.31 33.93
N ILE A 26 -6.64 10.58 35.05
CA ILE A 26 -5.69 9.48 35.23
C ILE A 26 -6.04 8.26 34.38
N GLU A 27 -7.33 7.98 34.19
CA GLU A 27 -7.80 6.91 33.30
C GLU A 27 -7.39 7.18 31.85
N LEU A 28 -7.56 8.42 31.38
CA LEU A 28 -7.09 8.84 30.06
C LEU A 28 -5.56 8.68 29.92
N MET A 29 -4.78 9.06 30.94
CA MET A 29 -3.32 8.93 30.91
C MET A 29 -2.86 7.48 30.75
N ILE A 30 -3.53 6.55 31.44
CA ILE A 30 -3.22 5.12 31.33
C ILE A 30 -3.60 4.58 29.93
N VAL A 31 -4.75 4.97 29.40
CA VAL A 31 -5.18 4.56 28.04
C VAL A 31 -4.18 5.02 26.98
N VAL A 32 -3.74 6.28 27.03
CA VAL A 32 -2.76 6.82 26.07
C VAL A 32 -1.40 6.12 26.23
N ALA A 33 -0.98 5.81 27.45
CA ALA A 33 0.25 5.07 27.70
C ALA A 33 0.21 3.67 27.06
N ILE A 34 -0.90 2.94 27.19
CA ILE A 34 -1.07 1.62 26.57
C ILE A 34 -1.08 1.72 25.04
N LEU A 35 -1.80 2.71 24.49
CA LEU A 35 -1.86 2.93 23.04
C LEU A 35 -0.48 3.23 22.44
N ALA A 36 0.36 4.02 23.13
CA ALA A 36 1.71 4.33 22.68
C ALA A 36 2.56 3.05 22.52
N ILE A 37 2.45 2.11 23.45
CA ILE A 37 3.18 0.84 23.40
C ILE A 37 2.72 -0.01 22.20
N ILE A 38 1.41 -0.08 21.96
CA ILE A 38 0.84 -0.87 20.85
C ILE A 38 1.28 -0.31 19.50
N ILE A 39 1.19 1.02 19.32
CA ILE A 39 1.52 1.68 18.05
C ILE A 39 2.98 1.43 17.66
N LEU A 40 3.88 1.36 18.64
CA LEU A 40 5.32 1.18 18.43
C LEU A 40 5.64 -0.14 17.68
N VAL A 41 4.86 -1.20 17.94
CA VAL A 41 5.03 -2.50 17.28
C VAL A 41 4.13 -2.61 16.05
N ALA A 42 2.91 -2.09 16.11
CA ALA A 42 1.93 -2.23 15.04
C ALA A 42 2.30 -1.43 13.78
N TYR A 43 2.84 -0.22 13.95
CA TYR A 43 3.14 0.68 12.83
C TYR A 43 4.18 0.13 11.84
N PRO A 44 5.39 -0.32 12.27
CA PRO A 44 6.37 -0.87 11.33
C PRO A 44 5.84 -2.11 10.62
N SER A 45 5.13 -2.99 11.33
CA SER A 45 4.54 -4.20 10.73
C SER A 45 3.52 -3.86 9.64
N TYR A 46 2.65 -2.88 9.88
CA TYR A 46 1.68 -2.43 8.87
C TYR A 46 2.36 -1.85 7.62
N ARG A 47 3.41 -1.03 7.82
CA ARG A 47 4.19 -0.45 6.72
C ARG A 47 4.81 -1.54 5.83
N ASP A 48 5.40 -2.57 6.42
CA ASP A 48 5.98 -3.69 5.69
C ASP A 48 4.94 -4.45 4.86
N GLN A 49 3.73 -4.66 5.39
CA GLN A 49 2.65 -5.30 4.64
C GLN A 49 2.20 -4.44 3.46
N MET A 50 2.13 -3.12 3.62
CA MET A 50 1.83 -2.23 2.50
C MET A 50 2.91 -2.30 1.41
N VAL A 51 4.19 -2.30 1.80
CA VAL A 51 5.32 -2.45 0.87
C VAL A 51 5.23 -3.77 0.10
N LYS A 52 4.92 -4.87 0.79
CA LYS A 52 4.75 -6.20 0.17
C LYS A 52 3.59 -6.23 -0.82
N THR A 53 2.45 -5.63 -0.48
CA THR A 53 1.28 -5.54 -1.37
C THR A 53 1.61 -4.73 -2.62
N ARG A 54 2.25 -3.57 -2.46
CA ARG A 54 2.69 -2.74 -3.59
C ARG A 54 3.72 -3.47 -4.47
N ARG A 55 4.61 -4.26 -3.87
CA ARG A 55 5.55 -5.10 -4.61
C ARG A 55 4.83 -6.16 -5.44
N ALA A 56 3.73 -6.72 -4.95
CA ALA A 56 2.89 -7.62 -5.74
C ALA A 56 2.28 -6.90 -6.97
N GLU A 57 1.87 -5.63 -6.84
CA GLU A 57 1.48 -4.83 -8.01
C GLU A 57 2.62 -4.65 -9.01
N GLY A 58 3.85 -4.40 -8.52
CA GLY A 58 5.06 -4.33 -9.34
C GLY A 58 5.31 -5.61 -10.14
N LYS A 59 5.14 -6.78 -9.51
CA LYS A 59 5.25 -8.09 -10.17
C LYS A 59 4.15 -8.30 -11.21
N ALA A 60 2.93 -7.87 -10.91
CA ALA A 60 1.80 -7.98 -11.84
C ALA A 60 2.03 -7.15 -13.11
N VAL A 61 2.50 -5.90 -12.97
CA VAL A 61 2.82 -5.07 -14.14
C VAL A 61 4.00 -5.63 -14.93
N LEU A 62 5.01 -6.23 -14.28
CA LEU A 62 6.10 -6.94 -14.96
C LEU A 62 5.60 -8.12 -15.80
N SER A 63 4.71 -8.95 -15.26
CA SER A 63 4.11 -10.05 -16.03
C SER A 63 3.29 -9.55 -17.22
N SER A 64 2.58 -8.42 -17.05
CA SER A 64 1.86 -7.79 -18.16
C SER A 64 2.79 -7.25 -19.25
N ALA A 65 3.97 -6.75 -18.85
CA ALA A 65 5.02 -6.26 -19.73
C ALA A 65 5.68 -7.40 -20.50
N GLU A 66 6.00 -8.51 -19.82
CA GLU A 66 6.49 -9.75 -20.44
C GLU A 66 5.51 -10.24 -21.52
N ALA A 67 4.22 -10.34 -21.20
CA ALA A 67 3.20 -10.74 -22.18
C ALA A 67 3.12 -9.79 -23.39
N ARG A 68 3.41 -8.49 -23.22
CA ARG A 68 3.48 -7.52 -24.33
C ARG A 68 4.71 -7.76 -25.21
N MET A 69 5.87 -8.06 -24.60
CA MET A 69 7.09 -8.41 -25.32
C MET A 69 6.92 -9.71 -26.11
N GLU A 70 6.29 -10.73 -25.54
CA GLU A 70 6.02 -12.00 -26.21
C GLU A 70 5.09 -11.86 -27.43
N ARG A 71 4.06 -11.01 -27.33
CA ARG A 71 3.23 -10.67 -28.50
C ARG A 71 4.03 -10.00 -29.60
N CYS A 72 5.00 -9.16 -29.22
CA CYS A 72 5.90 -8.50 -30.15
C CYS A 72 6.81 -9.47 -30.88
N PHE A 73 7.41 -10.41 -30.14
CA PHE A 73 8.21 -11.47 -30.73
C PHE A 73 7.38 -12.37 -31.66
N THR A 74 6.17 -12.74 -31.24
CA THR A 74 5.25 -13.55 -32.07
C THR A 74 4.91 -12.86 -33.40
N ARG A 75 4.77 -11.53 -33.41
CA ARG A 75 4.36 -10.78 -34.60
C ARG A 75 5.52 -10.43 -35.53
N PHE A 76 6.70 -10.12 -34.98
CA PHE A 76 7.81 -9.55 -35.73
C PHE A 76 9.09 -10.39 -35.68
N SER A 77 9.08 -11.53 -34.97
CA SER A 77 10.24 -12.39 -34.70
C SER A 77 11.42 -11.66 -34.06
N ALA A 78 11.18 -10.51 -33.43
CA ALA A 78 12.19 -9.69 -32.78
C ALA A 78 11.58 -8.80 -31.69
N TYR A 79 12.25 -8.68 -30.54
CA TYR A 79 11.81 -7.79 -29.45
C TYR A 79 12.15 -6.31 -29.71
N ASN A 80 13.20 -6.02 -30.48
CA ASN A 80 13.68 -4.66 -30.77
C ASN A 80 13.01 -4.00 -32.00
N ASN A 81 11.89 -4.54 -32.48
CA ASN A 81 11.17 -3.93 -33.61
C ASN A 81 10.62 -2.55 -33.23
N ALA A 82 10.63 -1.58 -34.15
CA ALA A 82 10.15 -0.21 -33.90
C ALA A 82 8.65 -0.15 -33.51
N ALA A 83 7.84 -1.12 -33.91
CA ALA A 83 6.44 -1.22 -33.47
C ALA A 83 6.29 -1.65 -32.00
N CYS A 84 7.36 -2.13 -31.38
CA CYS A 84 7.41 -2.67 -30.02
C CYS A 84 8.05 -1.72 -29.00
N THR A 85 8.80 -0.72 -29.46
CA THR A 85 9.50 0.23 -28.59
C THR A 85 8.57 1.24 -27.90
N GLY A 86 7.40 1.53 -28.49
CA GLY A 86 6.39 2.43 -27.92
C GLY A 86 5.52 1.83 -26.80
N ILE A 87 5.81 0.60 -26.36
CA ILE A 87 5.05 -0.11 -25.32
C ILE A 87 5.36 0.42 -23.92
N PHE A 88 6.56 0.98 -23.72
CA PHE A 88 7.09 1.41 -22.43
C PHE A 88 7.25 2.93 -22.37
N PRO A 89 7.17 3.55 -21.18
CA PRO A 89 7.01 2.93 -19.85
C PRO A 89 5.59 2.44 -19.56
N LEU A 90 5.48 1.44 -18.67
CA LEU A 90 4.20 0.97 -18.12
C LEU A 90 4.14 1.28 -16.64
N ASN A 91 3.03 1.82 -16.17
CA ASN A 91 2.82 2.07 -14.75
C ASN A 91 1.93 0.97 -14.15
N SER A 92 2.22 0.56 -12.92
CA SER A 92 1.27 -0.22 -12.11
C SER A 92 -0.03 0.57 -11.93
N GLU A 93 -1.14 -0.10 -11.65
CA GLU A 93 -2.48 0.49 -11.49
C GLU A 93 -2.48 1.73 -10.58
N ASN A 94 -1.84 1.65 -9.41
CA ASN A 94 -1.76 2.76 -8.45
C ASN A 94 -0.51 3.65 -8.62
N GLY A 95 0.30 3.38 -9.64
CA GLY A 95 1.55 4.09 -9.92
C GLY A 95 2.64 3.94 -8.83
N TRP A 96 2.67 2.81 -8.12
CA TRP A 96 3.75 2.46 -7.18
C TRP A 96 5.00 1.91 -7.86
N TYR A 97 4.86 1.39 -9.09
CA TYR A 97 5.97 0.94 -9.92
C TYR A 97 5.84 1.45 -11.34
N GLN A 98 6.98 1.73 -11.96
CA GLN A 98 7.10 2.01 -13.39
C GLN A 98 8.04 0.98 -14.00
N VAL A 99 7.56 0.30 -15.05
CA VAL A 99 8.32 -0.69 -15.81
C VAL A 99 8.94 -0.04 -17.03
N THR A 100 10.24 -0.23 -17.19
CA THR A 100 11.02 0.12 -18.37
C THR A 100 11.74 -1.10 -18.91
N THR A 101 12.16 -1.03 -20.17
CA THR A 101 13.00 -2.04 -20.81
C THR A 101 14.44 -1.56 -20.91
N SER A 102 15.38 -2.48 -20.76
CA SER A 102 16.81 -2.27 -21.01
C SER A 102 17.39 -3.48 -21.75
N ALA A 103 18.56 -3.30 -22.36
CA ALA A 103 19.27 -4.36 -23.10
C ALA A 103 18.40 -5.09 -24.16
N VAL A 104 17.51 -4.36 -24.84
CA VAL A 104 16.59 -4.94 -25.83
C VAL A 104 17.35 -5.20 -27.13
N ASN A 105 17.37 -6.45 -27.56
CA ASN A 105 17.86 -6.90 -28.86
C ASN A 105 16.84 -7.85 -29.49
N ALA A 106 17.16 -8.50 -30.60
CA ALA A 106 16.16 -9.31 -31.32
C ALA A 106 15.60 -10.47 -30.48
N THR A 107 16.41 -11.06 -29.59
CA THR A 107 16.09 -12.30 -28.88
C THR A 107 16.11 -12.18 -27.36
N SER A 108 16.52 -11.04 -26.80
CA SER A 108 16.55 -10.82 -25.36
C SER A 108 16.17 -9.41 -24.96
N TYR A 109 15.73 -9.28 -23.72
CA TYR A 109 15.41 -8.03 -23.06
C TYR A 109 15.52 -8.19 -21.55
N THR A 110 15.64 -7.07 -20.86
CA THR A 110 15.47 -6.99 -19.40
C THR A 110 14.41 -5.95 -19.07
N LEU A 111 13.34 -6.39 -18.39
CA LEU A 111 12.33 -5.54 -17.80
C LEU A 111 12.76 -5.12 -16.41
N SER A 112 12.52 -3.86 -16.06
CA SER A 112 12.87 -3.28 -14.77
C SER A 112 11.68 -2.51 -14.21
N ALA A 113 11.11 -2.98 -13.10
CA ALA A 113 10.09 -2.27 -12.35
C ALA A 113 10.73 -1.43 -11.24
N ALA A 114 10.89 -0.13 -11.49
CA ALA A 114 11.42 0.81 -10.53
C ALA A 114 10.30 1.29 -9.57
N PRO A 115 10.49 1.19 -8.24
CA PRO A 115 9.52 1.70 -7.28
C PRO A 115 9.39 3.22 -7.39
N GLN A 116 8.19 3.74 -7.15
CA GLN A 116 7.81 5.13 -7.29
C GLN A 116 7.18 5.64 -5.99
N LYS A 117 7.05 6.97 -5.85
CA LYS A 117 6.38 7.62 -4.70
C LYS A 117 7.01 7.13 -3.37
N SER A 118 6.19 6.88 -2.35
CA SER A 118 6.67 6.35 -1.06
C SER A 118 7.27 4.95 -1.16
N GLN A 119 6.90 4.13 -2.15
CA GLN A 119 7.52 2.82 -2.34
C GLN A 119 9.02 2.92 -2.61
N ALA A 120 9.49 3.99 -3.28
CA ALA A 120 10.91 4.21 -3.55
C ALA A 120 11.73 4.42 -2.28
N VAL A 121 11.10 4.96 -1.23
CA VAL A 121 11.72 5.22 0.08
C VAL A 121 11.48 4.06 1.05
N ASP A 122 10.31 3.42 0.95
CA ASP A 122 9.89 2.36 1.87
C ASP A 122 10.49 0.99 1.51
N ASP A 123 10.75 0.72 0.23
CA ASP A 123 11.27 -0.57 -0.25
C ASP A 123 12.78 -0.56 -0.51
N THR A 124 13.57 -0.06 0.44
CA THR A 124 15.04 0.04 0.31
C THR A 124 15.74 -1.32 0.19
N LEU A 125 15.15 -2.36 0.78
CA LEU A 125 15.72 -3.71 0.79
C LEU A 125 15.59 -4.40 -0.57
N CYS A 126 14.53 -4.14 -1.35
CA CYS A 126 14.34 -4.80 -2.64
C CYS A 126 14.62 -3.87 -3.83
N GLY A 127 14.22 -2.61 -3.74
CA GLY A 127 14.39 -1.63 -4.80
C GLY A 127 13.72 -2.04 -6.11
N THR A 128 14.44 -1.86 -7.22
CA THR A 128 13.97 -2.18 -8.56
C THR A 128 13.95 -3.69 -8.77
N LEU A 129 12.80 -4.22 -9.19
CA LEU A 129 12.67 -5.63 -9.56
C LEU A 129 12.96 -5.80 -11.05
N THR A 130 13.74 -6.81 -11.42
CA THR A 130 14.10 -7.10 -12.82
C THR A 130 13.66 -8.48 -13.29
N LEU A 131 13.17 -8.56 -14.52
CA LEU A 131 12.79 -9.81 -15.17
C LEU A 131 13.41 -9.87 -16.56
N THR A 132 14.22 -10.89 -16.81
CA THR A 132 14.82 -11.12 -18.14
C THR A 132 13.88 -11.94 -19.03
N SER A 133 14.13 -11.95 -20.33
CA SER A 133 13.37 -12.76 -21.31
C SER A 133 13.45 -14.28 -21.07
N THR A 134 14.41 -14.75 -20.27
CA THR A 134 14.53 -16.17 -19.87
C THR A 134 13.83 -16.48 -18.54
N GLY A 135 13.13 -15.50 -17.96
CA GLY A 135 12.43 -15.64 -16.69
C GLY A 135 13.33 -15.50 -15.45
N ILE A 136 14.62 -15.15 -15.62
CA ILE A 136 15.49 -14.88 -14.47
C ILE A 136 14.99 -13.60 -13.78
N ARG A 137 14.68 -13.77 -12.50
CA ARG A 137 14.21 -12.74 -11.58
C ARG A 137 15.39 -12.15 -10.82
N GLY A 138 15.47 -10.83 -10.76
CA GLY A 138 16.52 -10.11 -10.06
C GLY A 138 15.98 -8.88 -9.34
N GLN A 139 16.82 -8.26 -8.55
CA GLN A 139 16.47 -7.08 -7.76
C GLN A 139 17.72 -6.22 -7.57
N SER A 140 17.54 -4.91 -7.35
CA SER A 140 18.67 -4.02 -7.09
C SER A 140 19.09 -3.98 -5.63
N GLY A 141 18.17 -4.28 -4.69
CA GLY A 141 18.43 -4.26 -3.26
C GLY A 141 19.02 -5.56 -2.70
N THR A 142 19.40 -5.56 -1.42
CA THR A 142 20.08 -6.67 -0.72
C THR A 142 19.15 -7.63 0.03
N GLY A 143 17.83 -7.42 -0.03
CA GLY A 143 16.84 -8.26 0.65
C GLY A 143 16.72 -9.66 0.06
N THR A 144 16.18 -10.62 0.81
CA THR A 144 16.14 -12.03 0.40
C THR A 144 14.75 -12.52 -0.04
N ASN A 145 13.68 -11.76 0.21
CA ASN A 145 12.29 -12.15 -0.07
C ASN A 145 11.53 -11.09 -0.89
N CYS A 146 12.10 -10.67 -2.01
CA CYS A 146 11.51 -9.66 -2.86
C CYS A 146 10.60 -10.24 -3.95
N TRP A 147 10.91 -11.43 -4.45
CA TRP A 147 10.18 -12.11 -5.52
C TRP A 147 9.08 -13.05 -5.06
#